data_AF-A0A8R1DR03-F1
#
_entry.id   AF-A0A8R1DR03-F1
#
_cell.length_a   1.000
_cell.length_b   1.000
_cell.length_c   1.000
_cell.angle_alpha   90.00
_cell.angle_beta   90.00
_cell.angle_gamma   90.00
#
_symmetry.space_group_name_H-M   'P 1'
#
loop_
_entity.id
_entity.type
_entity.pdbx_description
1 polymer ?
#
loop_
_entity_poly.entity_id
_entity_poly.type
_entity_poly.pdbx_seq_one_letter_code
_entity_poly.pdbx_strand_id
1 'polypeptide(L)'
;MLSLLFFVQSSFVFFASAQYSTVPDTLGMFGIPYQQFHCGTGDHITEEAARGVNDSCPTVAPEINHCCAIHDDCYTAQRGLENCDNAFCKCLKRTAVGKLCKDFLAFTCTIVNLYGSDSYNKIDKKFVYKHKTVPSVSSLRDDYKRLYDTCPHQNITLSSCALNYNICAAKKTSNCGIRLVKCLDATELDRDQSEKCDREIGRVTNRILFSKRMDVTMSQIMAYRIEEKLSIVSDLYRQVRLSGKDILFNPTFLGVFFIFVVVVIGIYIRLSSDVEKEKQR
;
A
#
# COMPACT_ATOMS: atom_id res chain seq x y z
N MET A 1 -58.03 -9.67 -59.15
CA MET A 1 -58.10 -9.04 -57.81
C MET A 1 -56.90 -9.58 -57.03
N LEU A 2 -55.66 -9.08 -57.10
CA LEU A 2 -55.07 -7.74 -56.96
C LEU A 2 -55.22 -7.08 -55.57
N SER A 3 -54.05 -6.78 -54.98
CA SER A 3 -53.74 -5.88 -53.86
C SER A 3 -54.01 -6.41 -52.43
N LEU A 4 -53.19 -6.16 -51.41
CA LEU A 4 -52.30 -5.02 -51.17
C LEU A 4 -50.97 -5.42 -50.46
N LEU A 5 -49.90 -4.84 -50.97
CA LEU A 5 -48.69 -4.43 -50.24
C LEU A 5 -49.02 -3.24 -49.33
N PHE A 6 -48.49 -3.24 -48.11
CA PHE A 6 -48.21 -2.00 -47.37
C PHE A 6 -46.79 -2.05 -46.80
N PHE A 7 -45.89 -1.35 -47.50
CA PHE A 7 -44.67 -0.78 -46.96
C PHE A 7 -45.04 0.51 -46.22
N VAL A 8 -44.62 0.67 -44.96
CA VAL A 8 -44.22 1.98 -44.42
C VAL A 8 -43.00 1.75 -43.52
N GLN A 9 -41.84 2.19 -44.03
CA GLN A 9 -40.63 2.47 -43.26
C GLN A 9 -40.92 3.59 -42.26
N SER A 10 -40.38 3.50 -41.05
CA SER A 10 -39.89 4.69 -40.34
C SER A 10 -38.89 4.32 -39.25
N SER A 11 -37.62 4.52 -39.59
CA SER A 11 -36.60 5.05 -38.69
C SER A 11 -36.13 4.17 -37.53
N PHE A 12 -35.48 3.05 -37.86
CA PHE A 12 -34.29 2.64 -37.10
C PHE A 12 -33.20 3.68 -37.33
N VAL A 13 -33.20 4.76 -36.54
CA VAL A 13 -31.97 5.51 -36.33
C VAL A 13 -31.10 4.62 -35.47
N PHE A 14 -30.28 3.80 -36.14
CA PHE A 14 -29.06 3.28 -35.55
C PHE A 14 -28.20 4.49 -35.19
N PHE A 15 -28.39 5.04 -34.00
CA PHE A 15 -27.28 5.64 -33.30
C PHE A 15 -26.34 4.48 -32.96
N ALA A 16 -25.50 4.13 -33.92
CA ALA A 16 -24.17 3.67 -33.60
C ALA A 16 -23.46 4.84 -32.93
N SER A 17 -23.81 5.11 -31.67
CA SER A 17 -22.85 5.71 -30.77
C SER A 17 -21.73 4.70 -30.71
N ALA A 18 -20.67 4.96 -31.49
CA ALA A 18 -19.36 4.50 -31.12
C ALA A 18 -19.23 4.88 -29.64
N GLN A 19 -19.38 3.90 -28.75
CA GLN A 19 -19.06 4.04 -27.35
C GLN A 19 -17.55 4.25 -27.35
N TYR A 20 -17.14 5.50 -27.53
CA TYR A 20 -15.82 5.94 -27.15
C TYR A 20 -15.80 5.68 -25.65
N SER A 21 -15.20 4.54 -25.24
CA SER A 21 -14.88 4.29 -23.84
C SER A 21 -13.97 5.45 -23.46
N THR A 22 -14.55 6.45 -22.82
CA THR A 22 -13.79 7.57 -22.28
C THR A 22 -13.14 7.00 -21.05
N VAL A 23 -11.95 6.42 -21.23
CA VAL A 23 -11.04 6.03 -20.15
C VAL A 23 -11.12 7.14 -19.08
N PRO A 24 -11.50 6.81 -17.83
CA PRO A 24 -11.73 7.85 -16.84
C PRO A 24 -10.45 8.65 -16.64
N ASP A 25 -10.59 9.96 -16.52
CA ASP A 25 -9.47 10.87 -16.29
C ASP A 25 -8.96 10.73 -14.85
N THR A 26 -8.31 9.62 -14.54
CA THR A 26 -7.71 9.33 -13.23
C THR A 26 -6.66 10.38 -12.87
N LEU A 27 -6.06 11.03 -13.88
CA LEU A 27 -5.13 12.12 -13.69
C LEU A 27 -5.86 13.35 -13.14
N GLY A 28 -6.95 13.75 -13.76
CA GLY A 28 -7.81 14.85 -13.28
C GLY A 28 -8.46 14.55 -11.93
N MET A 29 -8.94 13.32 -11.72
CA MET A 29 -9.63 12.92 -10.49
C MET A 29 -8.67 12.80 -9.29
N PHE A 30 -7.52 12.14 -9.48
CA PHE A 30 -6.68 11.68 -8.38
C PHE A 30 -5.23 12.18 -8.45
N GLY A 31 -4.81 12.77 -9.57
CA GLY A 31 -3.41 13.05 -9.86
C GLY A 31 -2.61 11.79 -10.22
N ILE A 32 -3.27 10.72 -10.65
CA ILE A 32 -2.67 9.41 -10.98
C ILE A 32 -2.82 9.15 -12.47
N PRO A 33 -1.74 9.04 -13.26
CA PRO A 33 -1.84 8.64 -14.66
C PRO A 33 -2.56 7.29 -14.78
N TYR A 34 -3.41 7.12 -15.80
CA TYR A 34 -4.22 5.91 -15.96
C TYR A 34 -3.38 4.62 -15.97
N GLN A 35 -2.21 4.65 -16.62
CA GLN A 35 -1.30 3.49 -16.68
C GLN A 35 -0.61 3.17 -15.33
N GLN A 36 -0.79 4.02 -14.31
CA GLN A 36 -0.32 3.85 -12.94
C GLN A 36 -1.49 3.74 -11.94
N PHE A 37 -2.73 3.59 -12.45
CA PHE A 37 -3.88 3.21 -11.65
C PHE A 37 -4.00 1.69 -11.66
N HIS A 38 -3.78 1.07 -10.50
CA HIS A 38 -3.57 -0.37 -10.32
C HIS A 38 -4.82 -1.12 -9.88
N CYS A 39 -5.90 -0.42 -9.50
CA CYS A 39 -7.11 -1.10 -9.09
C CYS A 39 -7.89 -1.60 -10.32
N GLY A 40 -8.04 -2.92 -10.44
CA GLY A 40 -8.82 -3.58 -11.48
C GLY A 40 -7.97 -4.28 -12.53
N THR A 41 -8.56 -5.28 -13.20
CA THR A 41 -7.89 -6.09 -14.24
C THR A 41 -8.49 -5.78 -15.61
N GLY A 42 -7.69 -5.14 -16.48
CA GLY A 42 -8.12 -4.74 -17.82
C GLY A 42 -9.04 -3.52 -17.82
N ASP A 43 -9.17 -2.87 -18.98
CA ASP A 43 -9.68 -1.49 -19.06
C ASP A 43 -11.07 -1.30 -18.43
N HIS A 44 -12.01 -2.20 -18.69
CA HIS A 44 -13.38 -2.08 -18.17
C HIS A 44 -13.43 -2.17 -16.63
N ILE A 45 -12.70 -3.11 -16.02
CA ILE A 45 -12.72 -3.27 -14.56
C ILE A 45 -11.94 -2.13 -13.90
N THR A 46 -10.83 -1.70 -14.51
CA THR A 46 -10.07 -0.53 -14.06
C THR A 46 -10.90 0.75 -14.11
N GLU A 47 -11.72 0.92 -15.15
CA GLU A 47 -12.65 2.05 -15.28
C GLU A 47 -13.70 2.07 -14.17
N GLU A 48 -14.39 0.95 -13.95
CA GLU A 48 -15.40 0.84 -12.89
C GLU A 48 -14.78 1.01 -11.48
N ALA A 49 -13.57 0.49 -11.27
CA ALA A 49 -12.83 0.71 -10.02
C ALA A 49 -12.50 2.18 -9.81
N ALA A 50 -12.03 2.89 -10.85
CA ALA A 50 -11.73 4.32 -10.78
C ALA A 50 -12.99 5.15 -10.46
N ARG A 51 -14.12 4.87 -11.11
CA ARG A 51 -15.41 5.52 -10.82
C ARG A 51 -15.86 5.26 -9.39
N GLY A 52 -15.85 3.99 -8.95
CA GLY A 52 -16.22 3.62 -7.59
C GLY A 52 -15.37 4.30 -6.52
N VAL A 53 -14.06 4.40 -6.75
CA VAL A 53 -13.14 5.16 -5.88
C VAL A 53 -13.45 6.65 -5.90
N ASN A 54 -13.72 7.25 -7.06
CA ASN A 54 -14.06 8.66 -7.16
C ASN A 54 -15.34 9.00 -6.39
N ASP A 55 -16.35 8.14 -6.49
CA ASP A 55 -17.66 8.37 -5.89
C ASP A 55 -17.67 8.09 -4.38
N SER A 56 -16.87 7.11 -3.93
CA SER A 56 -16.92 6.62 -2.54
C SER A 56 -15.76 7.07 -1.67
N CYS A 57 -14.55 7.22 -2.23
CA CYS A 57 -13.28 7.39 -1.52
C CYS A 57 -12.31 8.41 -2.18
N PRO A 58 -12.75 9.55 -2.75
CA PRO A 58 -11.89 10.37 -3.61
C PRO A 58 -10.66 10.95 -2.87
N THR A 59 -10.79 11.21 -1.57
CA THR A 59 -9.73 11.82 -0.76
C THR A 59 -8.58 10.88 -0.42
N VAL A 60 -8.80 9.57 -0.50
CA VAL A 60 -7.82 8.51 -0.18
C VAL A 60 -7.51 7.63 -1.39
N ALA A 61 -7.84 8.10 -2.60
CA ALA A 61 -7.60 7.37 -3.83
C ALA A 61 -6.12 6.98 -4.04
N PRO A 62 -5.11 7.83 -3.75
CA PRO A 62 -3.70 7.44 -3.84
C PRO A 62 -3.33 6.30 -2.89
N GLU A 63 -3.88 6.28 -1.69
CA GLU A 63 -3.67 5.23 -0.70
C GLU A 63 -4.38 3.91 -1.09
N ILE A 64 -5.59 3.98 -1.67
CA ILE A 64 -6.28 2.80 -2.22
C ILE A 64 -5.50 2.23 -3.41
N ASN A 65 -5.08 3.09 -4.34
CA ASN A 65 -4.28 2.70 -5.49
C ASN A 65 -2.97 2.02 -5.06
N HIS A 66 -2.38 2.47 -3.94
CA HIS A 66 -1.22 1.83 -3.36
C HIS A 66 -1.50 0.42 -2.82
N CYS A 67 -2.65 0.21 -2.16
CA CYS A 67 -3.06 -1.14 -1.77
C CYS A 67 -3.20 -2.07 -2.99
N CYS A 68 -3.74 -1.57 -4.11
CA CYS A 68 -3.84 -2.33 -5.35
C CYS A 68 -2.45 -2.66 -5.94
N ALA A 69 -1.50 -1.70 -5.91
CA ALA A 69 -0.13 -1.93 -6.33
C ALA A 69 0.58 -3.05 -5.54
N ILE A 70 0.37 -3.10 -4.22
CA ILE A 70 0.89 -4.16 -3.35
C ILE A 70 0.27 -5.51 -3.73
N HIS A 71 -1.04 -5.53 -3.97
CA HIS A 71 -1.77 -6.73 -4.37
C HIS A 71 -1.30 -7.29 -5.71
N ASP A 72 -1.09 -6.43 -6.71
CA ASP A 72 -0.54 -6.82 -8.02
C ASP A 72 0.88 -7.42 -7.91
N ASP A 73 1.77 -6.80 -7.12
CA ASP A 73 3.11 -7.38 -6.87
C ASP A 73 3.01 -8.73 -6.15
N CYS A 74 2.05 -8.88 -5.23
CA CYS A 74 1.81 -10.14 -4.52
C CYS A 74 1.31 -11.25 -5.46
N TYR A 75 0.37 -10.92 -6.34
CA TYR A 75 -0.17 -11.83 -7.35
C TYR A 75 0.89 -12.23 -8.38
N THR A 76 1.64 -11.26 -8.92
CA THR A 76 2.72 -11.54 -9.90
C THR A 76 3.84 -12.37 -9.29
N ALA A 77 4.16 -12.16 -8.01
CA ALA A 77 5.12 -12.97 -7.27
C ALA A 77 4.55 -14.29 -6.74
N GLN A 78 3.26 -14.58 -6.96
CA GLN A 78 2.59 -15.82 -6.59
C GLN A 78 2.75 -16.18 -5.09
N ARG A 79 2.60 -15.18 -4.20
CA ARG A 79 2.80 -15.34 -2.74
C ARG A 79 1.61 -15.98 -2.00
N GLY A 80 0.73 -16.66 -2.74
CA GLY A 80 -0.48 -17.33 -2.24
C GLY A 80 -1.70 -16.41 -2.29
N LEU A 81 -2.76 -16.87 -2.98
CA LEU A 81 -4.01 -16.13 -3.20
C LEU A 81 -4.59 -15.57 -1.89
N GLU A 82 -4.87 -16.45 -0.93
CA GLU A 82 -5.48 -16.06 0.36
C GLU A 82 -4.61 -15.08 1.14
N ASN A 83 -3.28 -15.23 1.08
CA ASN A 83 -2.36 -14.32 1.74
C ASN A 83 -2.42 -12.92 1.10
N CYS A 84 -2.33 -12.85 -0.23
CA CYS A 84 -2.42 -11.60 -0.98
C CYS A 84 -3.76 -10.89 -0.75
N ASP A 85 -4.87 -11.61 -0.81
CA ASP A 85 -6.21 -11.03 -0.64
C ASP A 85 -6.42 -10.53 0.79
N ASN A 86 -5.97 -11.29 1.80
CA ASN A 86 -6.03 -10.86 3.19
C ASN A 86 -5.17 -9.62 3.46
N ALA A 87 -3.96 -9.53 2.89
CA ALA A 87 -3.09 -8.37 3.01
C ALA A 87 -3.73 -7.14 2.35
N PHE A 88 -4.27 -7.31 1.14
CA PHE A 88 -5.01 -6.28 0.41
C PHE A 88 -6.19 -5.75 1.22
N CYS A 89 -7.05 -6.63 1.74
CA CYS A 89 -8.20 -6.26 2.56
C CYS A 89 -7.79 -5.50 3.83
N LYS A 90 -6.69 -5.90 4.49
CA LYS A 90 -6.16 -5.17 5.66
C LYS A 90 -5.66 -3.78 5.26
N CYS A 91 -5.00 -3.65 4.12
CA CYS A 91 -4.56 -2.37 3.59
C CYS A 91 -5.75 -1.42 3.34
N LEU A 92 -6.77 -1.89 2.60
CA LEU A 92 -7.97 -1.09 2.34
C LEU A 92 -8.67 -0.66 3.63
N LYS A 93 -8.79 -1.55 4.61
CA LYS A 93 -9.42 -1.25 5.90
C LYS A 93 -8.68 -0.15 6.68
N ARG A 94 -7.35 -0.09 6.60
CA ARG A 94 -6.55 0.97 7.25
C ARG A 94 -6.71 2.33 6.56
N THR A 95 -6.95 2.32 5.24
CA THR A 95 -7.15 3.52 4.42
C THR A 95 -8.57 4.09 4.50
N ALA A 96 -9.56 3.27 4.85
CA ALA A 96 -10.97 3.63 4.79
C ALA A 96 -11.38 4.75 5.78
N VAL A 97 -11.72 5.93 5.25
CA VAL A 97 -12.22 7.08 6.02
C VAL A 97 -13.67 7.40 5.63
N GLY A 98 -14.56 7.49 6.61
CA GLY A 98 -16.00 7.71 6.39
C GLY A 98 -16.79 6.43 6.10
N LYS A 99 -18.12 6.48 6.29
CA LYS A 99 -18.99 5.30 6.16
C LYS A 99 -19.07 4.77 4.73
N LEU A 100 -19.35 5.66 3.77
CA LEU A 100 -19.48 5.29 2.35
C LEU A 100 -18.22 4.59 1.84
N CYS A 101 -17.05 5.18 2.09
CA CYS A 101 -15.78 4.58 1.70
C CYS A 101 -15.54 3.22 2.38
N LYS A 102 -15.85 3.08 3.68
CA LYS A 102 -15.72 1.80 4.40
C LYS A 102 -16.59 0.71 3.79
N ASP A 103 -17.83 1.03 3.46
CA ASP A 103 -18.77 0.08 2.87
C ASP A 103 -18.30 -0.36 1.46
N PHE A 104 -17.86 0.60 0.63
CA PHE A 104 -17.29 0.34 -0.69
C PHE A 104 -16.02 -0.54 -0.63
N LEU A 105 -15.09 -0.24 0.27
CA LEU A 105 -13.85 -1.01 0.41
C LEU A 105 -14.09 -2.39 1.03
N ALA A 106 -15.07 -2.54 1.92
CA ALA A 106 -15.50 -3.85 2.40
C ALA A 106 -16.10 -4.71 1.27
N PHE A 107 -16.94 -4.11 0.43
CA PHE A 107 -17.47 -4.77 -0.76
C PHE A 107 -16.35 -5.17 -1.73
N THR A 108 -15.39 -4.29 -1.98
CA THR A 108 -14.21 -4.57 -2.83
C THR A 108 -13.43 -5.79 -2.32
N CYS A 109 -13.21 -5.88 -1.00
CA CYS A 109 -12.60 -7.06 -0.39
C CYS A 109 -13.40 -8.35 -0.62
N THR A 110 -14.73 -8.31 -0.53
CA THR A 110 -15.59 -9.46 -0.85
C THR A 110 -15.44 -9.90 -2.31
N ILE A 111 -15.42 -8.95 -3.24
CA ILE A 111 -15.27 -9.24 -4.68
C ILE A 111 -13.93 -9.93 -4.97
N VAL A 112 -12.82 -9.44 -4.41
CA VAL A 112 -11.51 -10.06 -4.60
C VAL A 112 -11.46 -11.47 -4.01
N ASN A 113 -12.02 -11.70 -2.83
CA ASN A 113 -12.05 -13.06 -2.25
C ASN A 113 -12.90 -14.05 -3.06
N LEU A 114 -13.95 -13.59 -3.74
CA LEU A 114 -14.83 -14.44 -4.55
C LEU A 114 -14.28 -14.72 -5.95
N TYR A 115 -13.67 -13.71 -6.57
CA TYR A 115 -13.32 -13.73 -8.00
C TYR A 115 -11.82 -13.57 -8.29
N GLY A 116 -11.00 -13.30 -7.26
CA GLY A 116 -9.57 -13.05 -7.39
C GLY A 116 -8.77 -14.26 -7.84
N SER A 117 -9.26 -15.49 -7.59
CA SER A 117 -8.61 -16.74 -8.00
C SER A 117 -8.35 -16.81 -9.50
N ASP A 118 -9.29 -16.32 -10.31
CA ASP A 118 -9.17 -16.27 -11.75
C ASP A 118 -8.04 -15.35 -12.20
N SER A 119 -8.00 -14.14 -11.66
CA SER A 119 -6.93 -13.16 -11.91
C SER A 119 -5.56 -13.67 -11.43
N TYR A 120 -5.52 -14.28 -10.24
CA TYR A 120 -4.30 -14.84 -9.65
C TYR A 120 -3.70 -15.97 -10.49
N ASN A 121 -4.55 -16.87 -11.00
CA ASN A 121 -4.12 -18.04 -11.78
C ASN A 121 -3.72 -17.68 -13.22
N LYS A 122 -4.33 -16.63 -13.80
CA LYS A 122 -4.10 -16.20 -15.19
C LYS A 122 -2.96 -15.19 -15.33
N ILE A 123 -2.40 -14.68 -14.24
CA ILE A 123 -1.36 -13.66 -14.30
C ILE A 123 -0.09 -14.18 -14.98
N ASP A 124 0.51 -13.37 -15.86
CA ASP A 124 1.77 -13.71 -16.49
C ASP A 124 2.91 -13.63 -15.46
N LYS A 125 3.50 -14.77 -15.11
CA LYS A 125 4.64 -14.85 -14.18
C LYS A 125 5.89 -14.15 -14.71
N LYS A 126 5.94 -13.83 -16.01
CA LYS A 126 6.99 -13.03 -16.66
C LYS A 126 6.60 -11.58 -16.83
N PHE A 127 5.51 -11.13 -16.21
CA PHE A 127 5.09 -9.74 -16.26
C PHE A 127 6.23 -8.81 -15.85
N VAL A 128 6.56 -7.87 -16.73
CA VAL A 128 7.54 -6.82 -16.48
C VAL A 128 6.82 -5.49 -16.40
N TYR A 129 6.81 -4.90 -15.21
CA TYR A 129 6.24 -3.59 -15.00
C TYR A 129 7.09 -2.49 -15.67
N LYS A 130 6.47 -1.71 -16.57
CA LYS A 130 7.15 -0.71 -17.41
C LYS A 130 7.05 0.72 -16.87
N HIS A 131 6.03 1.03 -16.07
CA HIS A 131 5.75 2.40 -15.63
C HIS A 131 6.44 2.73 -14.30
N LYS A 132 7.78 2.65 -14.28
CA LYS A 132 8.61 2.92 -13.10
C LYS A 132 8.69 4.42 -12.82
N THR A 133 8.05 4.86 -11.73
CA THR A 133 8.08 6.25 -11.24
C THR A 133 9.25 6.44 -10.28
N VAL A 134 9.87 7.62 -10.28
CA VAL A 134 10.91 7.98 -9.32
C VAL A 134 10.48 9.23 -8.56
N PRO A 135 10.95 9.42 -7.30
CA PRO A 135 10.69 10.66 -6.58
C PRO A 135 11.19 11.88 -7.37
N SER A 136 10.42 12.95 -7.36
CA SER A 136 10.70 14.20 -8.08
C SER A 136 11.96 14.93 -7.56
N VAL A 137 12.41 14.57 -6.36
CA VAL A 137 13.66 15.05 -5.79
C VAL A 137 14.86 14.37 -6.48
N SER A 138 15.67 15.18 -7.15
CA SER A 138 16.79 14.71 -7.99
C SER A 138 17.82 13.87 -7.22
N SER A 139 18.06 14.18 -5.95
CA SER A 139 19.05 13.48 -5.11
C SER A 139 18.70 12.02 -4.81
N LEU A 140 17.42 11.62 -4.94
CA LEU A 140 16.96 10.24 -4.72
C LEU A 140 16.82 9.45 -6.02
N ARG A 141 16.91 10.09 -7.19
CA ARG A 141 16.59 9.45 -8.48
C ARG A 141 17.41 8.19 -8.74
N ASP A 142 18.72 8.28 -8.57
CA ASP A 142 19.62 7.17 -8.88
C ASP A 142 19.56 6.07 -7.81
N ASP A 143 19.24 6.43 -6.57
CA ASP A 143 18.94 5.46 -5.52
C ASP A 143 17.69 4.65 -5.85
N TYR A 144 16.63 5.34 -6.29
CA TYR A 144 15.37 4.69 -6.63
C TYR A 144 15.47 3.79 -7.86
N LYS A 145 16.30 4.17 -8.84
CA LYS A 145 16.63 3.29 -9.97
C LYS A 145 17.30 1.99 -9.49
N ARG A 146 18.26 2.08 -8.58
CA ARG A 146 18.92 0.90 -8.00
C ARG A 146 17.97 0.03 -7.17
N LEU A 147 16.96 0.63 -6.53
CA LEU A 147 15.89 -0.13 -5.87
C LEU A 147 15.17 -1.04 -6.86
N TYR A 148 14.77 -0.52 -8.02
CA TYR A 148 14.10 -1.35 -9.05
C TYR A 148 14.96 -2.51 -9.55
N ASP A 149 16.26 -2.30 -9.69
CA ASP A 149 17.18 -3.36 -10.14
C ASP A 149 17.42 -4.40 -9.04
N THR A 150 17.35 -3.99 -7.78
CA THR A 150 17.60 -4.85 -6.61
C THR A 150 16.35 -5.59 -6.13
N CYS A 151 15.18 -5.02 -6.37
CA CYS A 151 13.89 -5.47 -5.86
C CYS A 151 12.89 -5.75 -7.02
N PRO A 152 13.18 -6.69 -7.93
CA PRO A 152 12.41 -6.87 -9.17
C PRO A 152 10.95 -7.32 -8.94
N HIS A 153 10.64 -7.95 -7.81
CA HIS A 153 9.30 -8.41 -7.43
C HIS A 153 8.48 -7.37 -6.64
N GLN A 154 8.87 -6.09 -6.73
CA GLN A 154 8.21 -4.95 -6.06
C GLN A 154 8.12 -3.70 -6.94
N ASN A 155 8.32 -3.86 -8.26
CA ASN A 155 8.41 -2.71 -9.14
C ASN A 155 7.13 -1.86 -9.13
N ILE A 156 5.96 -2.48 -8.93
CA ILE A 156 4.67 -1.79 -8.92
C ILE A 156 4.52 -0.99 -7.62
N THR A 157 4.77 -1.63 -6.47
CA THR A 157 4.72 -1.04 -5.13
C THR A 157 5.71 0.11 -4.98
N LEU A 158 6.97 -0.09 -5.40
CA LEU A 158 8.00 0.95 -5.36
C LEU A 158 7.58 2.15 -6.24
N SER A 159 7.03 1.90 -7.43
CA SER A 159 6.53 2.97 -8.30
C SER A 159 5.38 3.74 -7.65
N SER A 160 4.45 3.04 -7.01
CA SER A 160 3.33 3.62 -6.27
C SER A 160 3.82 4.47 -5.08
N CYS A 161 4.85 4.03 -4.34
CA CYS A 161 5.46 4.83 -3.28
C CYS A 161 6.06 6.14 -3.81
N ALA A 162 6.80 6.08 -4.92
CA ALA A 162 7.35 7.27 -5.56
C ALA A 162 6.25 8.20 -6.10
N LEU A 163 5.18 7.64 -6.68
CA LEU A 163 4.03 8.40 -7.16
C LEU A 163 3.34 9.14 -6.01
N ASN A 164 3.07 8.46 -4.89
CA ASN A 164 2.48 9.07 -3.71
C ASN A 164 3.35 10.19 -3.12
N TYR A 165 4.68 10.02 -3.13
CA TYR A 165 5.61 11.11 -2.80
C TYR A 165 5.44 12.30 -3.77
N ASN A 166 5.39 12.05 -5.07
CA ASN A 166 5.27 13.10 -6.09
C ASN A 166 3.95 13.88 -5.96
N ILE A 167 2.84 13.18 -5.74
CA ILE A 167 1.52 13.79 -5.48
C ILE A 167 1.57 14.64 -4.21
N CYS A 168 2.18 14.12 -3.13
CA CYS A 168 2.35 14.86 -1.88
C CYS A 168 3.19 16.13 -2.09
N ALA A 169 4.31 16.02 -2.80
CA ALA A 169 5.22 17.13 -3.08
C ALA A 169 4.56 18.20 -3.96
N ALA A 170 3.81 17.78 -4.98
CA ALA A 170 3.04 18.69 -5.84
C ALA A 170 1.98 19.48 -5.06
N LYS A 171 1.35 18.85 -4.07
CA LYS A 171 0.40 19.50 -3.15
C LYS A 171 1.08 20.40 -2.10
N LYS A 172 2.43 20.50 -2.10
CA LYS A 172 3.23 21.25 -1.11
C LYS A 172 2.94 20.85 0.34
N THR A 173 2.53 19.60 0.56
CA THR A 173 2.25 19.08 1.90
C THR A 173 3.55 18.82 2.65
N SER A 174 3.55 19.01 3.96
CA SER A 174 4.68 18.61 4.79
C SER A 174 4.79 17.08 4.87
N ASN A 175 5.93 16.57 5.35
CA ASN A 175 6.13 15.15 5.65
C ASN A 175 6.11 14.15 4.47
N CYS A 176 6.15 14.60 3.21
CA CYS A 176 6.23 13.67 2.05
C CYS A 176 7.39 12.68 2.13
N GLY A 177 8.58 13.12 2.56
CA GLY A 177 9.72 12.22 2.77
C GLY A 177 9.47 11.16 3.86
N ILE A 178 8.75 11.51 4.93
CA ILE A 178 8.39 10.55 5.99
C ILE A 178 7.34 9.56 5.46
N ARG A 179 6.36 10.03 4.68
CA ARG A 179 5.38 9.15 4.02
C ARG A 179 6.06 8.19 3.04
N LEU A 180 7.06 8.65 2.29
CA LEU A 180 7.86 7.79 1.42
C LEU A 180 8.62 6.73 2.21
N VAL A 181 9.23 7.10 3.34
CA VAL A 181 9.89 6.14 4.24
C VAL A 181 8.89 5.10 4.75
N LYS A 182 7.72 5.52 5.26
CA LYS A 182 6.66 4.59 5.70
C LYS A 182 6.23 3.64 4.59
N CYS A 183 6.06 4.16 3.38
CA CYS A 183 5.64 3.38 2.23
C CYS A 183 6.68 2.30 1.89
N LEU A 184 7.95 2.68 1.84
CA LEU A 184 9.06 1.76 1.57
C LEU A 184 9.23 0.71 2.68
N ASP A 185 9.06 1.10 3.94
CA ASP A 185 9.19 0.21 5.10
C ASP A 185 8.03 -0.79 5.18
N ALA A 186 6.80 -0.35 4.90
CA ALA A 186 5.61 -1.21 4.86
C ALA A 186 5.71 -2.34 3.84
N THR A 187 6.63 -2.26 2.88
CA THR A 187 6.88 -3.35 1.93
C THR A 187 7.53 -4.58 2.57
N GLU A 188 8.08 -4.49 3.78
CA GLU A 188 8.80 -5.59 4.46
C GLU A 188 7.92 -6.82 4.66
N LEU A 189 6.67 -6.64 5.11
CA LEU A 189 5.75 -7.74 5.43
C LEU A 189 5.25 -8.47 4.17
N ASP A 190 5.23 -7.77 3.05
CA ASP A 190 4.64 -8.25 1.80
C ASP A 190 5.70 -8.58 0.75
N ARG A 191 7.01 -8.41 1.01
CA ARG A 191 8.12 -8.72 0.07
C ARG A 191 8.52 -10.21 0.10
N ASP A 192 9.10 -10.64 -1.02
CA ASP A 192 10.02 -11.77 -1.05
C ASP A 192 11.19 -11.58 -0.04
N GLN A 193 11.71 -12.64 0.56
CA GLN A 193 12.76 -12.57 1.60
C GLN A 193 14.15 -12.33 0.99
N SER A 194 14.31 -11.23 0.25
CA SER A 194 15.57 -10.83 -0.38
C SER A 194 16.34 -9.86 0.50
N GLU A 195 17.23 -10.38 1.35
CA GLU A 195 18.09 -9.57 2.22
C GLU A 195 18.81 -8.41 1.49
N LYS A 196 19.11 -8.58 0.19
CA LYS A 196 19.69 -7.53 -0.65
C LYS A 196 18.70 -6.38 -0.87
N CYS A 197 17.43 -6.67 -1.14
CA CYS A 197 16.39 -5.66 -1.28
C CYS A 197 16.14 -4.94 0.06
N ASP A 198 16.06 -5.68 1.16
CA ASP A 198 15.88 -5.14 2.52
C ASP A 198 16.96 -4.10 2.83
N ARG A 199 18.23 -4.46 2.59
CA ARG A 199 19.37 -3.55 2.77
C ARG A 199 19.29 -2.33 1.87
N GLU A 200 18.91 -2.48 0.61
CA GLU A 200 18.82 -1.34 -0.31
C GLU A 200 17.68 -0.39 0.06
N ILE A 201 16.51 -0.91 0.46
CA ILE A 201 15.42 -0.10 1.02
C ILE A 201 15.93 0.64 2.26
N GLY A 202 16.57 -0.05 3.20
CA GLY A 202 17.17 0.56 4.38
C GLY A 202 18.16 1.68 4.04
N ARG A 203 18.96 1.52 2.99
CA ARG A 203 19.89 2.56 2.51
C ARG A 203 19.14 3.80 2.04
N VAL A 204 18.10 3.63 1.22
CA VAL A 204 17.31 4.75 0.69
C VAL A 204 16.52 5.45 1.79
N THR A 205 15.84 4.71 2.66
CA THR A 205 15.06 5.28 3.78
C THR A 205 15.95 6.07 4.72
N ASN A 206 17.13 5.54 5.08
CA ASN A 206 18.11 6.26 5.87
C ASN A 206 18.50 7.57 5.17
N ARG A 207 18.86 7.53 3.88
CA ARG A 207 19.25 8.76 3.15
C ARG A 207 18.15 9.83 3.18
N ILE A 208 16.89 9.43 3.02
CA ILE A 208 15.73 10.34 3.13
C ILE A 208 15.68 10.97 4.53
N LEU A 209 15.77 10.16 5.59
CA LEU A 209 15.74 10.64 6.98
C LEU A 209 16.94 11.54 7.32
N PHE A 210 18.13 11.22 6.84
CA PHE A 210 19.34 12.03 7.04
C PHE A 210 19.29 13.35 6.26
N SER A 211 18.71 13.36 5.05
CA SER A 211 18.52 14.61 4.28
C SER A 211 17.54 15.58 4.95
N LYS A 212 16.57 15.07 5.72
CA LYS A 212 15.67 15.86 6.57
C LYS A 212 16.30 16.32 7.89
N ARG A 213 17.42 15.73 8.29
CA ARG A 213 18.07 15.94 9.59
C ARG A 213 18.70 17.33 9.74
N MET A 214 18.61 18.19 8.72
CA MET A 214 18.87 19.62 8.89
C MET A 214 17.71 20.40 9.55
N ASP A 215 16.52 19.78 9.73
CA ASP A 215 15.33 20.44 10.31
C ASP A 215 14.58 19.63 11.41
N VAL A 216 15.09 18.49 11.89
CA VAL A 216 14.36 17.61 12.86
C VAL A 216 15.27 17.10 13.99
N THR A 217 14.84 17.21 15.24
CA THR A 217 15.62 16.79 16.43
C THR A 217 15.66 15.26 16.59
N MET A 218 16.80 14.75 17.08
CA MET A 218 17.08 13.31 17.24
C MET A 218 16.04 12.57 18.12
N SER A 219 15.37 13.27 19.03
CA SER A 219 14.31 12.72 19.90
C SER A 219 13.06 12.30 19.12
N GLN A 220 12.68 13.03 18.07
CA GLN A 220 11.52 12.70 17.23
C GLN A 220 11.78 11.48 16.34
N ILE A 221 13.03 11.29 15.90
CA ILE A 221 13.46 10.11 15.13
C ILE A 221 13.42 8.85 15.99
N MET A 222 13.81 8.95 17.27
CA MET A 222 13.71 7.84 18.22
C MET A 222 12.26 7.50 18.56
N ALA A 223 11.41 8.50 18.83
CA ALA A 223 9.99 8.28 19.08
C ALA A 223 9.31 7.57 17.90
N TYR A 224 9.64 7.97 16.67
CA TYR A 224 9.13 7.36 15.43
C TYR A 224 9.46 5.86 15.31
N ARG A 225 10.73 5.49 15.53
CA ARG A 225 11.19 4.08 15.43
C ARG A 225 10.65 3.22 16.58
N ILE A 226 10.26 3.82 17.70
CA ILE A 226 9.66 3.15 18.86
C ILE A 226 8.15 2.93 18.68
N GLU A 227 7.41 3.92 18.15
CA GLU A 227 5.97 3.81 17.88
C GLU A 227 5.64 2.71 16.86
N GLU A 228 6.47 2.54 15.83
CA GLU A 228 6.31 1.50 14.81
C GLU A 228 6.50 0.09 15.40
N LYS A 229 7.55 -0.12 16.21
CA LYS A 229 7.76 -1.38 16.92
C LYS A 229 6.65 -1.69 17.94
N LEU A 230 6.10 -0.67 18.59
CA LEU A 230 4.93 -0.83 19.47
C LEU A 230 3.66 -1.20 18.69
N SER A 231 3.48 -0.69 17.47
CA SER A 231 2.35 -1.06 16.60
C SER A 231 2.42 -2.51 16.12
N ILE A 232 3.62 -3.00 15.82
CA ILE A 232 3.88 -4.41 15.46
C ILE A 232 3.60 -5.31 16.65
N VAL A 233 4.05 -4.92 17.86
CA VAL A 233 3.72 -5.65 19.11
C VAL A 233 2.21 -5.64 19.37
N SER A 234 1.52 -4.54 19.09
CA SER A 234 0.06 -4.42 19.22
C SER A 234 -0.69 -5.32 18.23
N ASP A 235 -0.26 -5.38 16.97
CA ASP A 235 -0.85 -6.23 15.94
C ASP A 235 -0.56 -7.72 16.20
N LEU A 236 0.65 -8.07 16.68
CA LEU A 236 0.97 -9.42 17.19
C LEU A 236 0.08 -9.78 18.39
N TYR A 237 -0.09 -8.87 19.34
CA TYR A 237 -0.96 -9.06 20.50
C TYR A 237 -2.43 -9.26 20.08
N ARG A 238 -2.88 -8.57 19.03
CA ARG A 238 -4.24 -8.71 18.48
C ARG A 238 -4.44 -10.02 17.72
N GLN A 239 -3.45 -10.48 16.96
CA GLN A 239 -3.46 -11.80 16.33
C GLN A 239 -3.48 -12.93 17.36
N VAL A 240 -2.67 -12.82 18.42
CA VAL A 240 -2.66 -13.80 19.52
C VAL A 240 -3.99 -13.78 20.29
N ARG A 241 -4.60 -12.61 20.49
CA ARG A 241 -5.90 -12.46 21.17
C ARG A 241 -7.07 -13.10 20.39
N LEU A 242 -7.03 -13.13 19.06
CA LEU A 242 -8.06 -13.80 18.24
C LEU A 242 -7.98 -15.32 18.29
N SER A 243 -6.84 -15.88 18.69
CA SER A 243 -6.68 -17.32 18.99
C SER A 243 -7.07 -17.68 20.43
N GLY A 244 -7.55 -16.72 21.22
CA GLY A 244 -7.73 -16.81 22.66
C GLY A 244 -9.02 -17.48 23.10
N LYS A 245 -9.08 -18.81 23.03
CA LYS A 245 -9.78 -19.58 24.07
C LYS A 245 -8.86 -20.43 24.97
N ASP A 246 -7.58 -20.64 24.63
CA ASP A 246 -6.73 -21.57 25.41
C ASP A 246 -5.40 -21.01 25.95
N ILE A 247 -5.04 -19.74 25.72
CA ILE A 247 -3.68 -19.23 26.08
C ILE A 247 -3.59 -18.64 27.50
N LEU A 248 -4.71 -18.29 28.14
CA LEU A 248 -4.70 -17.58 29.42
C LEU A 248 -4.33 -18.43 30.66
N PHE A 249 -4.05 -19.73 30.47
CA PHE A 249 -3.62 -20.63 31.55
C PHE A 249 -2.31 -21.37 31.27
N ASN A 250 -1.44 -20.85 30.38
CA ASN A 250 -0.11 -21.44 30.21
C ASN A 250 0.94 -20.73 31.11
N PRO A 251 1.44 -21.37 32.17
CA PRO A 251 2.43 -20.79 33.09
C PRO A 251 3.74 -20.41 32.40
N THR A 252 4.07 -21.03 31.26
CA THR A 252 5.26 -20.71 30.47
C THR A 252 5.16 -19.31 29.84
N PHE A 253 3.96 -18.88 29.41
CA PHE A 253 3.76 -17.57 28.80
C PHE A 253 3.87 -16.43 29.82
N LEU A 254 3.31 -16.62 31.03
CA LEU A 254 3.47 -15.68 32.14
C LEU A 254 4.93 -15.55 32.56
N GLY A 255 5.69 -16.65 32.57
CA GLY A 255 7.12 -16.64 32.85
C GLY A 255 7.91 -15.80 31.84
N VAL A 256 7.69 -16.00 30.55
CA VAL A 256 8.38 -15.24 29.49
C VAL A 256 8.02 -13.75 29.53
N PHE A 257 6.75 -13.43 29.78
CA PHE A 257 6.30 -12.04 29.92
C PHE A 257 6.94 -11.35 31.13
N PHE A 258 7.02 -12.02 32.28
CA PHE A 258 7.70 -11.49 33.47
C PHE A 258 9.18 -11.23 33.21
N ILE A 259 9.88 -12.16 32.56
CA ILE A 259 11.30 -12.00 32.20
C ILE A 259 11.47 -10.79 31.29
N PHE A 260 10.61 -10.64 30.29
CA PHE A 260 10.67 -9.51 29.36
C PHE A 260 10.47 -8.17 30.08
N VAL A 261 9.46 -8.07 30.96
CA VAL A 261 9.20 -6.87 31.76
C VAL A 261 10.40 -6.52 32.65
N VAL A 262 10.99 -7.51 33.33
CA VAL A 262 12.18 -7.30 34.18
C VAL A 262 13.38 -6.82 33.37
N VAL A 263 13.62 -7.39 32.17
CA VAL A 263 14.71 -6.97 31.28
C VAL A 263 14.51 -5.53 30.82
N VAL A 264 13.29 -5.16 30.41
CA VAL A 264 12.98 -3.79 29.96
C VAL A 264 13.15 -2.79 31.10
N ILE A 265 12.67 -3.11 32.30
CA ILE A 265 12.86 -2.25 33.48
C ILE A 265 14.34 -2.13 33.84
N GLY A 266 15.11 -3.22 33.80
CA GLY A 266 16.55 -3.20 34.08
C GLY A 266 17.34 -2.35 33.07
N ILE A 267 17.00 -2.44 31.78
CA ILE A 267 17.59 -1.60 30.73
C ILE A 267 17.24 -0.12 30.97
N TYR A 268 15.97 0.17 31.29
CA TYR A 268 15.52 1.53 31.56
C TYR A 268 16.25 2.17 32.74
N ILE A 269 16.39 1.44 33.86
CA ILE A 269 17.12 1.91 35.05
C ILE A 269 18.59 2.18 34.72
N ARG A 270 19.24 1.28 33.97
CA ARG A 270 20.65 1.43 33.59
C ARG A 270 20.87 2.67 32.72
N LEU A 271 20.02 2.87 31.71
CA LEU A 271 20.06 4.05 30.85
C LEU A 271 19.80 5.34 31.64
N SER A 272 18.87 5.34 32.59
CA SER A 272 18.61 6.49 33.46
C SER A 272 19.82 6.83 34.34
N SER A 273 20.54 5.82 34.84
CA SER A 273 21.74 6.02 35.66
C SER A 273 22.92 6.58 34.86
N ASP A 274 23.09 6.14 33.62
CA ASP A 274 24.17 6.64 32.75
C ASP A 274 23.94 8.11 32.35
N VAL A 275 22.68 8.51 32.13
CA VAL A 275 22.30 9.91 31.87
C VAL A 275 22.56 10.82 33.07
N GLU A 276 22.38 10.33 34.30
CA GLU A 276 22.70 11.10 35.51
C GLU A 276 24.21 11.29 35.72
N LYS A 277 25.02 10.28 35.40
CA LYS A 277 26.49 10.37 35.49
C LYS A 277 27.08 11.34 34.47
N GLU A 278 26.45 11.46 33.30
CA GLU A 278 26.89 12.39 32.25
C GLU A 278 26.59 13.85 32.60
N LYS A 279 25.54 14.12 33.41
CA LYS A 279 25.24 15.47 33.94
C LYS A 279 26.19 15.93 35.06
N GLN A 280 26.97 15.02 35.64
CA GLN A 280 27.92 15.33 36.73
C GLN A 280 29.38 15.49 36.25
N ARG A 281 29.64 15.33 34.94
CA ARG A 281 30.91 15.66 34.29
C ARG A 281 30.79 16.96 33.52
#